data_AF-A0A447RBR5-F1
#
_entry.id   AF-A0A447RBR5-F1
#
_cell.length_a   1.000
_cell.length_b   1.000
_cell.length_c   1.000
_cell.angle_alpha   90.00
_cell.angle_beta   90.00
_cell.angle_gamma   90.00
#
_symmetry.space_group_name_H-M   'P 1'
#
loop_
_entity.id
_entity.type
_entity.pdbx_description
1 polymer ?
#
loop_
_entity_poly.entity_id
_entity_poly.type
_entity_poly.pdbx_seq_one_letter_code
_entity_poly.pdbx_strand_id
1 'polypeptide(L)'
;MGTAYALYTVTGDRQYETWYQKWWDYCINYLMDYENGSWWQELDADNKVTTKVWDGKQDIYHLLHCLVIPRLPLAPGLAPAVAAGLLDINAK
;
A
#
# COMPACT_ATOMS: atom_id res chain seq x y z
N MET A 1 -0.82 -3.77 4.06
CA MET A 1 0.48 -3.14 3.76
C MET A 1 0.79 -1.95 4.69
N GLY A 2 0.05 -0.84 4.64
CA GLY A 2 0.33 0.33 5.50
C GLY A 2 0.43 0.02 7.01
N THR A 3 -0.46 -0.83 7.53
CA THR A 3 -0.41 -1.27 8.93
C THR A 3 0.82 -2.11 9.27
N ALA A 4 1.30 -2.94 8.34
CA ALA A 4 2.52 -3.72 8.57
C ALA A 4 3.74 -2.80 8.69
N TYR A 5 3.83 -1.74 7.87
CA TYR A 5 4.83 -0.70 8.05
C TYR A 5 4.73 -0.03 9.43
N ALA A 6 3.52 0.36 9.85
CA ALA A 6 3.33 1.00 11.15
C ALA A 6 3.73 0.08 12.32
N LEU A 7 3.33 -1.20 12.28
CA LEU A 7 3.69 -2.19 13.29
C LEU A 7 5.20 -2.45 13.29
N TYR A 8 5.83 -2.59 12.13
CA TYR A 8 7.29 -2.69 12.04
C TYR A 8 7.98 -1.48 12.66
N THR A 9 7.50 -0.27 12.36
CA THR A 9 8.09 0.98 12.86
C THR A 9 8.03 1.10 14.38
N VAL A 10 6.93 0.65 15.02
CA VAL A 10 6.79 0.76 16.49
C VAL A 10 7.37 -0.43 17.25
N THR A 11 7.46 -1.62 16.64
CA THR A 11 7.90 -2.84 17.33
C THR A 11 9.33 -3.28 16.97
N GLY A 12 9.83 -2.93 15.79
CA GLY A 12 11.07 -3.49 15.22
C GLY A 12 10.98 -4.96 14.80
N ASP A 13 9.80 -5.58 14.89
CA ASP A 13 9.63 -7.00 14.59
C ASP A 13 9.57 -7.27 13.07
N ARG A 14 10.56 -8.01 12.58
CA ARG A 14 10.73 -8.33 11.15
C ARG A 14 9.61 -9.15 10.54
N GLN A 15 8.73 -9.78 11.35
CA GLN A 15 7.57 -10.46 10.81
C GLN A 15 6.67 -9.52 10.01
N TYR A 16 6.56 -8.25 10.42
CA TYR A 16 5.72 -7.27 9.74
C TYR A 16 6.32 -6.82 8.41
N GLU A 17 7.65 -6.66 8.33
CA GLU A 17 8.36 -6.42 7.08
C GLU A 17 8.17 -7.60 6.10
N THR A 18 8.25 -8.84 6.59
CA THR A 18 8.04 -10.05 5.78
C THR A 18 6.63 -10.09 5.18
N TRP A 19 5.61 -9.76 5.97
CA TRP A 19 4.24 -9.66 5.47
C TRP A 19 4.05 -8.52 4.48
N TYR A 20 4.69 -7.36 4.74
CA TYR A 20 4.67 -6.23 3.81
C TYR A 20 5.20 -6.63 2.42
N GLN A 21 6.35 -7.32 2.36
CA GLN A 21 6.95 -7.81 1.12
C GLN A 21 6.06 -8.84 0.42
N LYS A 22 5.58 -9.85 1.15
CA LYS A 22 4.71 -10.90 0.60
C LYS A 22 3.43 -10.33 -0.03
N TRP A 23 2.85 -9.30 0.56
CA TRP A 23 1.68 -8.64 -0.01
C TRP A 23 2.00 -7.79 -1.23
N TRP A 24 3.18 -7.18 -1.30
CA TRP A 24 3.63 -6.49 -2.52
C TRP A 24 3.76 -7.44 -3.70
N ASP A 25 4.34 -8.62 -3.49
CA ASP A 25 4.44 -9.65 -4.53
C ASP A 25 3.04 -10.05 -5.03
N TYR A 26 2.08 -10.22 -4.12
CA TYR A 26 0.69 -10.49 -4.50
C TYR A 26 0.08 -9.33 -5.30
N CYS A 27 0.28 -8.09 -4.88
CA CYS A 27 -0.27 -6.92 -5.55
C CYS A 27 0.25 -6.80 -6.99
N ILE A 28 1.55 -6.97 -7.21
CA ILE A 28 2.15 -6.95 -8.55
C ILE A 28 1.60 -8.08 -9.43
N ASN A 29 1.44 -9.27 -8.87
CA ASN A 29 1.02 -10.44 -9.65
C ASN A 29 -0.47 -10.43 -10.03
N TYR A 30 -1.33 -9.80 -9.24
CA TYR A 30 -2.79 -9.94 -9.41
C TYR A 30 -3.57 -8.63 -9.46
N LEU A 31 -3.12 -7.58 -8.77
CA LEU A 31 -3.89 -6.33 -8.64
C LEU A 31 -3.39 -5.24 -9.58
N MET A 32 -2.08 -5.12 -9.81
CA MET A 32 -1.54 -4.04 -10.64
C MET A 32 -1.89 -4.24 -12.11
N ASP A 33 -2.55 -3.26 -12.71
CA ASP A 33 -2.90 -3.27 -14.12
C ASP A 33 -2.08 -2.23 -14.89
N TYR A 34 -0.94 -2.68 -15.40
CA TYR A 34 -0.07 -1.83 -16.22
C TYR A 34 -0.63 -1.52 -17.61
N GLU A 35 -1.58 -2.32 -18.11
CA GLU A 35 -2.13 -2.14 -19.45
C GLU A 35 -3.21 -1.06 -19.47
N ASN A 36 -4.17 -1.12 -18.53
CA ASN A 36 -5.29 -0.16 -18.48
C ASN A 36 -5.16 0.89 -17.36
N GLY A 37 -4.04 0.87 -16.63
CA GLY A 37 -3.73 1.81 -15.56
C GLY A 37 -4.38 1.50 -14.22
N SER A 38 -3.78 2.05 -13.16
CA SER A 38 -4.18 1.81 -11.76
C SER A 38 -4.16 0.31 -11.41
N TRP A 39 -4.92 -0.08 -10.38
CA TRP A 39 -5.05 -1.46 -9.90
C TRP A 39 -6.48 -1.94 -10.17
N TRP A 40 -6.65 -3.24 -10.42
CA TRP A 40 -7.96 -3.88 -10.42
C TRP A 40 -8.62 -3.71 -9.05
N GLN A 41 -9.88 -3.29 -9.07
CA GLN A 41 -10.65 -3.02 -7.86
C GLN A 41 -11.10 -4.30 -7.16
N GLU A 42 -11.30 -5.39 -7.90
CA GLU A 42 -11.88 -6.61 -7.37
C GLU A 42 -11.35 -7.86 -8.09
N LEU A 43 -11.08 -8.91 -7.30
CA LEU A 43 -10.75 -10.24 -7.75
C LEU A 43 -11.72 -11.26 -7.14
N ASP A 44 -11.94 -12.38 -7.83
CA ASP A 44 -12.64 -13.54 -7.30
C ASP A 44 -11.75 -14.41 -6.39
N ALA A 45 -12.29 -15.54 -5.92
CA ALA A 45 -11.59 -16.45 -5.02
C ALA A 45 -10.34 -17.11 -5.64
N ASP A 46 -10.24 -17.13 -6.96
CA ASP A 46 -9.13 -17.72 -7.72
C ASP A 46 -8.14 -16.63 -8.21
N ASN A 47 -8.27 -15.40 -7.70
CA ASN A 47 -7.48 -14.22 -8.07
C ASN A 47 -7.64 -13.80 -9.55
N LYS A 48 -8.85 -13.95 -10.11
CA LYS A 48 -9.19 -13.41 -11.44
C LYS A 48 -10.05 -12.16 -11.30
N VAL A 49 -9.85 -11.21 -12.21
CA VAL A 49 -10.60 -9.95 -12.22
C VAL A 49 -12.10 -10.22 -12.30
N THR A 50 -12.86 -9.55 -11.44
CA THR A 50 -14.33 -9.67 -11.40
C THR A 50 -14.96 -8.31 -11.10
N THR A 51 -16.30 -8.25 -11.12
CA THR A 51 -17.09 -7.01 -10.97
C THR A 51 -18.36 -7.31 -10.17
N LYS A 52 -18.20 -8.04 -9.05
CA LYS A 52 -19.33 -8.56 -8.28
C LYS A 52 -19.79 -7.56 -7.22
N VAL A 53 -18.85 -6.90 -6.56
CA VAL A 53 -19.08 -5.90 -5.50
C VAL A 53 -18.86 -4.48 -6.02
N TRP A 54 -17.84 -4.28 -6.86
CA TRP A 54 -17.46 -2.97 -7.36
C TRP A 54 -17.49 -2.90 -8.88
N ASP A 55 -17.69 -1.70 -9.42
CA ASP A 55 -17.68 -1.40 -10.85
C ASP A 55 -16.66 -0.30 -11.17
N GLY A 56 -15.64 -0.64 -11.96
CA GLY A 56 -14.55 0.26 -12.33
C GLY A 56 -13.40 0.36 -11.31
N LYS A 57 -12.65 1.46 -11.38
CA LYS A 57 -11.42 1.75 -10.61
C LYS A 57 -11.43 3.17 -10.03
N GLN A 58 -12.46 3.48 -9.26
CA GLN A 58 -12.79 4.85 -8.82
C GLN A 58 -11.89 5.40 -7.70
N ASP A 59 -11.06 4.58 -7.05
CA ASP A 59 -10.24 5.00 -5.91
C ASP A 59 -8.73 4.90 -6.16
N ILE A 60 -8.02 5.93 -5.71
CA ILE A 60 -6.56 5.93 -5.57
C ILE A 60 -6.12 6.37 -4.17
N TYR A 61 -7.04 6.84 -3.33
CA TYR A 61 -6.71 7.34 -2.00
C TYR A 61 -6.06 6.23 -1.15
N HIS A 62 -6.60 5.01 -1.21
CA HIS A 62 -6.04 3.89 -0.46
C HIS A 62 -4.64 3.48 -0.93
N LEU A 63 -4.28 3.71 -2.19
CA LEU A 63 -2.93 3.40 -2.70
C LEU A 63 -1.87 4.25 -2.00
N LEU A 64 -2.19 5.46 -1.54
CA LEU A 64 -1.25 6.28 -0.77
C LEU A 64 -0.81 5.60 0.55
N HIS A 65 -1.66 4.73 1.11
CA HIS A 65 -1.35 4.03 2.36
C HIS A 65 -0.31 2.90 2.19
N CYS A 66 -0.08 2.40 0.97
CA CYS A 66 1.01 1.47 0.69
C CYS A 66 2.16 2.11 -0.09
N LEU A 67 1.92 3.19 -0.84
CA LEU A 67 2.93 3.86 -1.65
C LEU A 67 3.68 4.96 -0.90
N VAL A 68 2.99 5.74 -0.05
CA VAL A 68 3.56 6.95 0.57
C VAL A 68 3.75 6.80 2.07
N ILE A 69 2.79 6.21 2.78
CA ILE A 69 2.92 5.99 4.25
C ILE A 69 4.24 5.29 4.62
N PRO A 70 4.72 4.25 3.91
CA PRO A 70 5.99 3.60 4.26
C PRO A 70 7.25 4.46 4.14
N ARG A 71 7.13 5.69 3.63
CA ARG A 71 8.22 6.65 3.45
C ARG A 71 8.17 7.80 4.46
N LEU A 72 7.26 7.76 5.45
CA LEU A 72 6.99 8.85 6.37
C LEU A 72 7.02 8.37 7.84
N PRO A 73 7.38 9.22 8.80
CA PRO A 73 7.14 8.91 10.21
C PRO A 73 5.64 8.76 10.50
N LEU A 74 5.29 8.07 11.60
CA LEU A 74 3.88 7.86 11.99
C LEU A 74 3.19 9.10 12.55
N ALA A 75 3.94 10.16 12.85
CA ALA A 75 3.44 11.46 13.22
C ALA A 75 4.32 12.56 12.61
N PRO A 76 3.73 13.65 12.07
CA PRO A 76 2.30 13.92 11.93
C PRO A 76 1.62 13.01 10.88
N GLY A 77 0.32 13.16 10.64
CA GLY A 77 -0.41 12.37 9.64
C GLY A 77 0.09 12.58 8.20
N LEU A 78 -0.39 11.74 7.26
CA LEU A 78 0.10 11.64 5.87
C LEU A 78 0.32 13.01 5.18
N ALA A 79 -0.73 13.79 4.97
CA ALA A 79 -0.61 15.06 4.23
C ALA A 79 0.27 16.10 4.96
N PRO A 80 0.11 16.34 6.28
CA PRO A 80 1.05 17.16 7.04
C PRO A 80 2.51 16.72 6.95
N ALA A 81 2.79 15.42 7.01
CA ALA A 81 4.16 14.89 6.96
C ALA A 81 4.80 15.10 5.58
N VAL A 82 4.03 14.92 4.51
CA VAL A 82 4.48 15.26 3.15
C VAL A 82 4.75 16.76 3.03
N ALA A 83 3.85 17.61 3.50
CA ALA A 83 4.01 19.06 3.47
C ALA A 83 5.23 19.54 4.28
N ALA A 84 5.60 18.82 5.34
CA ALA A 84 6.78 19.08 6.15
C ALA A 84 8.10 18.55 5.55
N GLY A 85 8.08 17.96 4.34
CA GLY A 85 9.27 17.47 3.67
C GLY A 85 9.87 16.20 4.31
N LEU A 86 9.06 15.39 5.00
CA LEU A 86 9.53 14.24 5.77
C LEU A 86 9.62 12.94 4.95
N LEU A 87 9.48 13.01 3.62
CA LEU A 87 9.67 11.85 2.75
C LEU A 87 11.09 11.30 2.88
N ASP A 88 11.19 9.99 3.10
CA ASP A 88 12.44 9.23 3.21
C ASP A 88 13.35 9.64 4.38
N ILE A 89 12.85 10.41 5.36
CA ILE A 89 13.66 10.92 6.48
C ILE A 89 14.34 9.82 7.31
N ASN A 90 13.78 8.61 7.33
CA ASN A 90 14.29 7.44 8.04
C ASN A 90 15.10 6.48 7.14
N ALA A 91 15.20 6.74 5.83
CA ALA A 91 15.99 5.96 4.88
C ALA A 91 17.40 6.58 4.76
N LYS A 92 18.21 6.41 5.79
CA LYS A 92 19.59 6.92 5.87
C LYS A 92 20.63 5.88 5.52
#